data_AF-A0A935Y537-F1
#
_entry.id   AF-A0A935Y537-F1
#
_cell.length_a   1.000
_cell.length_b   1.000
_cell.length_c   1.000
_cell.angle_alpha   90.00
_cell.angle_beta   90.00
_cell.angle_gamma   90.00
#
_symmetry.space_group_name_H-M   'P 1'
#
loop_
_entity.id
_entity.type
_entity.pdbx_description
1 polymer ?
#
loop_
_entity_poly.entity_id
_entity_poly.type
_entity_poly.pdbx_seq_one_letter_code
_entity_poly.pdbx_strand_id
1 'polypeptide(L)'
;MRTRFDMQVAPPDIMITNYSMLSIMLMREIDSGIFDKTKDWLNCDDEFSKDLSEEEKRKEKENRVFHLIIDELHLYRGTQGTEVAYLLKLILSRLGLHPNHSQLKILASSASLDANDSKSIDFIQDFFGVADAKNSFAIIKGENNPVHPLSSEVTKLPIDPFKRISEVFLCKQGGYKFR
;
A
#
# COMPACT_ATOMS: atom_id res chain seq x y z
N MET A 1 14.51 -16.88 2.11
CA MET A 1 15.10 -15.77 1.34
C MET A 1 15.90 -14.89 2.29
N ARG A 2 17.20 -14.66 2.04
CA ARG A 2 18.07 -13.92 2.98
C ARG A 2 18.76 -12.70 2.34
N THR A 3 18.88 -12.68 1.00
CA THR A 3 19.59 -11.61 0.28
C THR A 3 18.78 -11.04 -0.89
N ARG A 4 19.20 -9.87 -1.39
CA ARG A 4 18.62 -9.27 -2.61
C ARG A 4 18.76 -10.19 -3.82
N PHE A 5 19.87 -10.89 -3.95
CA PHE A 5 20.09 -11.82 -5.06
C PHE A 5 19.09 -12.98 -5.02
N ASP A 6 18.76 -13.47 -3.82
CA ASP A 6 17.72 -14.49 -3.66
C ASP A 6 16.36 -13.96 -4.15
N MET A 7 16.01 -12.69 -3.85
CA MET A 7 14.75 -12.06 -4.30
C MET A 7 14.68 -11.91 -5.83
N GLN A 8 15.81 -11.68 -6.47
CA GLN A 8 15.89 -11.57 -7.94
C GLN A 8 15.71 -12.93 -8.62
N VAL A 9 16.24 -13.99 -7.99
CA VAL A 9 16.11 -15.36 -8.50
C VAL A 9 14.75 -15.95 -8.18
N ALA A 10 14.22 -15.72 -6.98
CA ALA A 10 12.92 -16.18 -6.53
C ALA A 10 12.18 -14.97 -5.93
N PRO A 11 11.17 -14.41 -6.59
CA PRO A 11 10.45 -13.27 -6.06
C PRO A 11 9.76 -13.63 -4.73
N PRO A 12 9.79 -12.73 -3.72
CA PRO A 12 9.07 -12.97 -2.47
C PRO A 12 7.56 -12.86 -2.67
N ASP A 13 6.78 -13.57 -1.85
CA ASP A 13 5.32 -13.47 -1.85
C ASP A 13 4.82 -12.08 -1.45
N ILE A 14 5.56 -11.41 -0.58
CA ILE A 14 5.30 -10.04 -0.14
C ILE A 14 6.54 -9.19 -0.42
N MET A 15 6.38 -8.19 -1.29
CA MET A 15 7.42 -7.21 -1.59
C MET A 15 7.02 -5.85 -1.04
N ILE A 16 7.83 -5.32 -0.11
CA ILE A 16 7.70 -3.96 0.39
C ILE A 16 8.78 -3.11 -0.27
N THR A 17 8.36 -2.05 -0.95
CA THR A 17 9.28 -1.14 -1.66
C THR A 17 8.67 0.25 -1.73
N ASN A 18 9.48 1.24 -2.10
CA ASN A 18 9.00 2.59 -2.39
C ASN A 18 8.89 2.78 -3.91
N TYR A 19 8.18 3.84 -4.35
CA TYR A 19 7.98 4.12 -5.77
C TYR A 19 9.30 4.35 -6.52
N SER A 20 10.31 4.95 -5.87
CA SER A 20 11.61 5.23 -6.50
C SER A 20 12.39 3.95 -6.82
N MET A 21 12.37 2.97 -5.92
CA MET A 21 12.99 1.67 -6.15
C MET A 21 12.19 0.89 -7.18
N LEU A 22 10.86 0.98 -7.14
CA LEU A 22 9.98 0.35 -8.11
C LEU A 22 10.19 0.87 -9.55
N SER A 23 10.40 2.18 -9.72
CA SER A 23 10.75 2.76 -11.02
C SER A 23 12.12 2.29 -11.52
N ILE A 24 13.10 2.17 -10.61
CA ILE A 24 14.42 1.63 -10.94
C ILE A 24 14.34 0.16 -11.36
N MET A 25 13.53 -0.65 -10.66
CA MET A 25 13.36 -2.07 -10.97
C MET A 25 12.79 -2.31 -12.36
N LEU A 26 11.86 -1.47 -12.84
CA LEU A 26 11.32 -1.59 -14.20
C LEU A 26 12.37 -1.38 -15.29
N MET A 27 13.39 -0.57 -15.01
CA MET A 27 14.45 -0.23 -15.97
C MET A 27 15.61 -1.23 -15.96
N ARG A 28 15.83 -1.95 -14.85
CA ARG A 28 16.98 -2.83 -14.65
C ARG A 28 16.70 -4.24 -15.15
N GLU A 29 17.54 -4.75 -16.06
CA GLU A 29 17.46 -6.14 -16.51
C GLU A 29 17.59 -7.15 -15.37
N ILE A 30 18.46 -6.90 -14.39
CA ILE A 30 18.65 -7.82 -13.26
C ILE A 30 17.40 -7.98 -12.37
N ASP A 31 16.49 -7.00 -12.40
CA ASP A 31 15.23 -7.05 -11.64
C ASP A 31 14.04 -7.49 -12.54
N SER A 32 14.26 -7.75 -13.84
CA SER A 32 13.19 -8.13 -14.78
C SER A 32 12.53 -9.45 -14.40
N GLY A 33 13.33 -10.43 -13.95
CA GLY A 33 12.87 -11.75 -13.56
C GLY A 33 11.84 -11.73 -12.44
N ILE A 34 11.77 -10.66 -11.64
CA ILE A 34 10.72 -10.48 -10.64
C ILE A 34 9.36 -10.35 -11.31
N PHE A 35 9.24 -9.44 -12.28
CA PHE A 35 7.99 -9.22 -12.98
C PHE A 35 7.63 -10.39 -13.89
N ASP A 36 8.62 -10.98 -14.55
CA ASP A 36 8.41 -12.07 -15.49
C ASP A 36 7.89 -13.32 -14.75
N LYS A 37 8.53 -13.71 -13.63
CA LYS A 37 8.08 -14.84 -12.81
C LYS A 37 6.72 -14.59 -12.16
N THR A 38 6.43 -13.37 -11.70
CA THR A 38 5.09 -13.04 -11.17
C THR A 38 4.03 -13.15 -12.26
N LYS A 39 4.34 -12.73 -13.50
CA LYS A 39 3.43 -12.89 -14.64
C LYS A 39 3.21 -14.37 -15.00
N ASP A 40 4.27 -15.16 -15.02
CA ASP A 40 4.18 -16.60 -15.29
C ASP A 40 3.33 -17.30 -14.21
N TRP A 41 3.53 -16.92 -12.94
CA TRP A 41 2.69 -17.38 -11.84
C TRP A 41 1.23 -16.95 -12.01
N LEU A 42 0.95 -15.70 -12.40
CA LEU A 42 -0.44 -15.28 -12.66
C LEU A 42 -1.08 -16.07 -13.81
N ASN A 43 -0.30 -16.53 -14.78
CA ASN A 43 -0.81 -17.28 -15.93
C ASN A 43 -0.85 -18.81 -15.73
N CYS A 44 -0.34 -19.33 -14.61
CA CYS A 44 -0.11 -20.76 -14.39
C CYS A 44 0.88 -21.38 -15.38
N ASP A 45 1.86 -20.59 -15.84
CA ASP A 45 2.97 -21.00 -16.72
C ASP A 45 4.27 -21.29 -15.93
N ASP A 46 4.19 -21.24 -14.61
CA ASP A 46 5.30 -21.42 -13.68
C ASP A 46 5.61 -22.91 -13.37
N GLU A 47 6.68 -23.14 -12.61
CA GLU A 47 7.15 -24.48 -12.29
C GLU A 47 6.21 -25.31 -11.41
N PHE A 48 5.34 -24.67 -10.61
CA PHE A 48 4.38 -25.36 -9.73
C PHE A 48 3.12 -25.80 -10.48
N SER A 49 2.92 -25.30 -11.71
CA SER A 49 1.70 -25.55 -12.51
C SER A 49 1.92 -26.53 -13.67
N LYS A 50 3.15 -27.03 -13.85
CA LYS A 50 3.51 -27.88 -15.00
C LYS A 50 2.75 -29.19 -15.07
N ASP A 51 2.48 -29.79 -13.92
CA ASP A 51 1.80 -31.09 -13.81
C ASP A 51 0.28 -30.96 -13.73
N LEU A 52 -0.27 -29.74 -13.71
CA LEU A 52 -1.71 -29.49 -13.66
C LEU A 52 -2.34 -29.69 -15.04
N SER A 53 -3.52 -30.33 -15.05
CA SER A 53 -4.38 -30.34 -16.23
C SER A 53 -4.92 -28.95 -16.55
N GLU A 54 -5.38 -28.73 -17.78
CA GLU A 54 -5.90 -27.43 -18.22
C GLU A 54 -7.10 -26.95 -17.39
N GLU A 55 -7.95 -27.87 -16.92
CA GLU A 55 -9.09 -27.51 -16.05
C GLU A 55 -8.63 -27.12 -14.64
N GLU A 56 -7.57 -27.76 -14.11
CA GLU A 56 -6.97 -27.37 -12.84
C GLU A 56 -6.26 -26.02 -12.95
N LYS A 57 -5.53 -25.77 -14.04
CA LYS A 57 -4.90 -24.47 -14.30
C LYS A 57 -5.92 -23.34 -14.36
N ARG A 58 -7.08 -23.58 -14.99
CA ARG A 58 -8.16 -22.58 -15.07
C ARG A 58 -8.68 -22.19 -13.69
N LYS A 59 -8.95 -23.18 -12.84
CA LYS A 59 -9.39 -22.96 -11.45
C LYS A 59 -8.31 -22.27 -10.61
N GLU A 60 -7.07 -22.70 -10.77
CA GLU A 60 -5.94 -22.15 -10.05
C GLU A 60 -5.66 -20.70 -10.45
N LYS A 61 -5.79 -20.37 -11.74
CA LYS A 61 -5.65 -19.01 -12.25
C LYS A 61 -6.68 -18.06 -11.63
N GLU A 62 -7.91 -18.54 -11.39
CA GLU A 62 -8.95 -17.78 -10.70
C GLU A 62 -8.60 -17.50 -9.22
N ASN A 63 -7.80 -18.37 -8.57
CA ASN A 63 -7.37 -18.21 -7.18
C ASN A 63 -6.12 -17.32 -7.02
N ARG A 64 -5.32 -17.15 -8.07
CA ARG A 64 -4.09 -16.35 -8.02
C ARG A 64 -4.37 -14.88 -8.16
N VAL A 65 -4.33 -14.17 -7.04
CA VAL A 65 -4.65 -12.74 -6.95
C VAL A 65 -3.41 -11.93 -6.56
N PHE A 66 -3.01 -11.01 -7.43
CA PHE A 66 -2.00 -10.00 -7.14
C PHE A 66 -2.61 -8.86 -6.33
N HIS A 67 -1.99 -8.59 -5.17
CA HIS A 67 -2.42 -7.51 -4.28
C HIS A 67 -1.48 -6.32 -4.42
N LEU A 68 -2.02 -5.18 -4.84
CA LEU A 68 -1.32 -3.90 -4.87
C LEU A 68 -1.75 -3.06 -3.67
N ILE A 69 -0.84 -2.85 -2.73
CA ILE A 69 -1.09 -2.09 -1.50
C ILE A 69 -0.37 -0.75 -1.59
N ILE A 70 -1.11 0.36 -1.45
CA ILE A 70 -0.55 1.72 -1.43
C ILE A 70 -0.79 2.32 -0.05
N ASP A 71 0.29 2.63 0.65
CA ASP A 71 0.20 3.37 1.91
C ASP A 71 0.19 4.88 1.66
N GLU A 72 -0.58 5.59 2.47
CA GLU A 72 -0.74 7.05 2.47
C GLU A 72 -1.03 7.64 1.10
N LEU A 73 -2.06 7.12 0.44
CA LEU A 73 -2.47 7.51 -0.90
C LEU A 73 -2.65 9.03 -1.06
N HIS A 74 -3.02 9.72 0.03
CA HIS A 74 -3.18 11.17 0.04
C HIS A 74 -1.89 11.97 -0.23
N LEU A 75 -0.72 11.36 -0.05
CA LEU A 75 0.58 11.98 -0.36
C LEU A 75 0.84 12.07 -1.86
N TYR A 76 0.23 11.19 -2.65
CA TYR A 76 0.44 11.11 -4.10
C TYR A 76 -0.55 11.99 -4.87
N ARG A 77 -0.55 13.30 -4.61
CA ARG A 77 -1.37 14.29 -5.33
C ARG A 77 -0.52 15.20 -6.22
N GLY A 78 -1.17 15.86 -7.19
CA GLY A 78 -0.50 16.75 -8.13
C GLY A 78 0.45 16.01 -9.07
N THR A 79 1.53 16.66 -9.49
CA THR A 79 2.48 16.12 -10.48
C THR A 79 3.17 14.84 -10.01
N GLN A 80 3.63 14.80 -8.76
CA GLN A 80 4.23 13.59 -8.18
C GLN A 80 3.24 12.43 -8.15
N GLY A 81 1.95 12.70 -7.89
CA GLY A 81 0.89 11.71 -7.97
C GLY A 81 0.71 11.11 -9.35
N THR A 82 0.75 11.95 -10.40
CA THR A 82 0.65 11.50 -11.79
C THR A 82 1.80 10.58 -12.19
N GLU A 83 3.03 10.88 -11.76
CA GLU A 83 4.19 10.02 -12.02
C GLU A 83 4.01 8.63 -11.40
N VAL A 84 3.55 8.58 -10.14
CA VAL A 84 3.31 7.32 -9.43
C VAL A 84 2.15 6.55 -10.07
N ALA A 85 1.05 7.21 -10.43
CA ALA A 85 -0.07 6.59 -11.14
C ALA A 85 0.38 5.94 -12.46
N TYR A 86 1.19 6.65 -13.24
CA TYR A 86 1.74 6.12 -14.49
C TYR A 86 2.68 4.94 -14.25
N LEU A 87 3.55 5.02 -13.23
CA LEU A 87 4.42 3.93 -12.82
C LEU A 87 3.63 2.66 -12.48
N LEU A 88 2.55 2.79 -11.70
CA LEU A 88 1.66 1.67 -11.37
C LEU A 88 1.03 1.05 -12.62
N LYS A 89 0.60 1.88 -13.58
CA LYS A 89 0.07 1.41 -14.86
C LYS A 89 1.09 0.61 -15.67
N LEU A 90 2.36 1.02 -15.67
CA LEU A 90 3.44 0.27 -16.33
C LEU A 90 3.67 -1.09 -15.68
N ILE A 91 3.62 -1.18 -14.35
CA ILE A 91 3.78 -2.44 -13.62
C ILE A 91 2.64 -3.39 -13.95
N LEU A 92 1.39 -2.91 -13.85
CA LEU A 92 0.22 -3.72 -14.19
C LEU A 92 0.33 -4.24 -15.63
N SER A 93 0.69 -3.36 -16.58
CA SER A 93 0.90 -3.75 -17.97
C SER A 93 1.99 -4.82 -18.13
N ARG A 94 3.11 -4.69 -17.40
CA ARG A 94 4.20 -5.67 -17.42
C ARG A 94 3.76 -7.03 -16.89
N LEU A 95 2.91 -7.05 -15.86
CA LEU A 95 2.31 -8.26 -15.29
C LEU A 95 1.16 -8.83 -16.13
N GLY A 96 0.76 -8.17 -17.22
CA GLY A 96 -0.41 -8.56 -18.01
C GLY A 96 -1.76 -8.25 -17.34
N LEU A 97 -1.75 -7.39 -16.33
CA LEU A 97 -2.93 -6.93 -15.60
C LEU A 97 -3.43 -5.59 -16.16
N HIS A 98 -4.66 -5.26 -15.80
CA HIS A 98 -5.30 -3.97 -16.04
C HIS A 98 -6.16 -3.62 -14.81
N PRO A 99 -6.57 -2.35 -14.63
CA PRO A 99 -7.23 -1.91 -13.40
C PRO A 99 -8.47 -2.71 -12.97
N ASN A 100 -9.18 -3.31 -13.94
CA ASN A 100 -10.38 -4.12 -13.68
C ASN A 100 -10.13 -5.64 -13.83
N HIS A 101 -8.88 -6.09 -13.80
CA HIS A 101 -8.53 -7.52 -13.94
C HIS A 101 -9.03 -8.33 -12.74
N SER A 102 -9.60 -9.51 -12.96
CA SER A 102 -10.11 -10.40 -11.90
C SER A 102 -9.03 -10.83 -10.90
N GLN A 103 -7.81 -11.04 -11.39
CA GLN A 103 -6.63 -11.36 -10.58
C GLN A 103 -5.95 -10.14 -9.91
N LEU A 104 -6.53 -8.93 -9.97
CA LEU A 104 -5.97 -7.74 -9.32
C LEU A 104 -6.85 -7.30 -8.14
N LYS A 105 -6.24 -7.09 -6.98
CA LYS A 105 -6.87 -6.40 -5.85
C LYS A 105 -6.03 -5.22 -5.41
N ILE A 106 -6.65 -4.07 -5.28
CA ILE A 106 -5.99 -2.83 -4.85
C ILE A 106 -6.51 -2.46 -3.47
N LEU A 107 -5.58 -2.22 -2.55
CA LEU A 107 -5.87 -1.70 -1.21
C LEU A 107 -5.06 -0.42 -1.01
N ALA A 108 -5.69 0.60 -0.44
CA ALA A 108 -4.99 1.85 -0.17
C ALA A 108 -5.40 2.43 1.19
N SER A 109 -4.45 2.97 1.93
CA SER A 109 -4.71 3.76 3.13
C SER A 109 -4.73 5.26 2.78
N SER A 110 -5.56 6.04 3.47
CA SER A 110 -5.59 7.50 3.29
C SER A 110 -6.26 8.20 4.47
N ALA A 111 -5.72 9.36 4.84
CA ALA A 111 -6.28 10.21 5.89
C ALA A 111 -7.31 11.24 5.39
N SER A 112 -7.41 11.48 4.08
CA SER A 112 -8.18 12.62 3.52
C SER A 112 -9.19 12.25 2.44
N LEU A 113 -9.50 10.96 2.27
CA LEU A 113 -10.54 10.52 1.31
C LEU A 113 -11.89 10.39 2.02
N ASP A 114 -12.92 10.96 1.40
CA ASP A 114 -14.31 10.83 1.84
C ASP A 114 -15.17 10.22 0.74
N ALA A 115 -15.97 9.21 1.08
CA ALA A 115 -16.87 8.53 0.15
C ALA A 115 -17.97 9.45 -0.42
N ASN A 116 -18.30 10.51 0.31
CA ASN A 116 -19.31 11.49 -0.09
C ASN A 116 -18.74 12.68 -0.86
N ASP A 117 -17.41 12.77 -0.98
CA ASP A 117 -16.74 13.83 -1.73
C ASP A 117 -16.42 13.38 -3.16
N SER A 118 -17.01 14.06 -4.16
CA SER A 118 -16.78 13.73 -5.56
C SER A 118 -15.29 13.84 -5.94
N LYS A 119 -14.55 14.79 -5.37
CA LYS A 119 -13.12 14.97 -5.67
C LYS A 119 -12.28 13.79 -5.20
N SER A 120 -12.69 13.15 -4.11
CA SER A 120 -12.04 11.94 -3.61
C SER A 120 -12.25 10.76 -4.57
N ILE A 121 -13.44 10.62 -5.13
CA ILE A 121 -13.75 9.61 -6.15
C ILE A 121 -12.99 9.90 -7.45
N ASP A 122 -13.01 11.14 -7.93
CA ASP A 122 -12.30 11.56 -9.15
C ASP A 122 -10.79 11.29 -9.02
N PHE A 123 -10.21 11.60 -7.86
CA PHE A 123 -8.80 11.32 -7.60
C PHE A 123 -8.47 9.82 -7.67
N ILE A 124 -9.29 8.95 -7.07
CA ILE A 124 -9.10 7.50 -7.15
C ILE A 124 -9.25 7.02 -8.59
N GLN A 125 -10.23 7.56 -9.31
CA GLN A 125 -10.49 7.23 -10.71
C GLN A 125 -9.28 7.54 -11.59
N ASP A 126 -8.73 8.75 -11.45
CA ASP A 126 -7.57 9.19 -12.21
C ASP A 126 -6.29 8.44 -11.80
N PHE A 127 -6.08 8.24 -10.50
CA PHE A 127 -4.87 7.61 -9.98
C PHE A 127 -4.75 6.13 -10.37
N PHE A 128 -5.86 5.37 -10.31
CA PHE A 128 -5.86 3.96 -10.69
C PHE A 128 -6.27 3.71 -12.15
N GLY A 129 -6.74 4.74 -12.85
CA GLY A 129 -7.15 4.64 -14.25
C GLY A 129 -8.37 3.73 -14.47
N VAL A 130 -9.31 3.73 -13.53
CA VAL A 130 -10.59 3.00 -13.65
C VAL A 130 -11.65 3.89 -14.30
N ALA A 131 -12.64 3.29 -14.97
CA ALA A 131 -13.70 4.06 -15.63
C ALA A 131 -14.78 4.55 -14.65
N ASP A 132 -15.00 3.80 -13.56
CA ASP A 132 -16.02 4.09 -12.55
C ASP A 132 -15.48 3.70 -11.17
N ALA A 133 -14.81 4.65 -10.52
CA ALA A 133 -14.23 4.43 -9.19
C ALA A 133 -15.30 4.18 -8.12
N LYS A 134 -16.51 4.73 -8.29
CA LYS A 134 -17.58 4.62 -7.30
C LYS A 134 -18.09 3.19 -7.15
N ASN A 135 -18.14 2.44 -8.24
CA ASN A 135 -18.52 1.03 -8.22
C ASN A 135 -17.32 0.09 -8.03
N SER A 136 -16.12 0.50 -8.43
CA SER A 136 -14.92 -0.35 -8.36
C SER A 136 -14.22 -0.31 -7.01
N PHE A 137 -14.36 0.80 -6.26
CA PHE A 137 -13.71 0.99 -4.98
C PHE A 137 -14.71 1.25 -3.86
N ALA A 138 -14.44 0.66 -2.69
CA ALA A 138 -15.12 0.97 -1.45
C ALA A 138 -14.21 1.82 -0.56
N ILE A 139 -14.66 3.02 -0.19
CA ILE A 139 -13.96 3.87 0.79
C ILE A 139 -14.51 3.51 2.18
N ILE A 140 -13.68 2.87 3.00
CA ILE A 140 -14.03 2.46 4.36
C ILE A 140 -13.47 3.51 5.33
N LYS A 141 -14.36 4.28 5.96
CA LYS A 141 -13.98 5.28 6.95
C LYS A 141 -13.77 4.62 8.31
N GLY A 142 -12.64 4.91 8.94
CA GLY A 142 -12.42 4.58 10.34
C GLY A 142 -13.24 5.53 11.23
N GLU A 143 -14.00 4.97 12.16
CA GLU A 143 -14.67 5.74 13.21
C GLU A 143 -13.85 5.64 14.50
N ASN A 144 -13.64 6.77 15.18
CA ASN A 144 -13.06 6.74 16.51
C ASN A 144 -14.06 6.08 17.45
N ASN A 145 -13.63 5.04 18.17
CA ASN A 145 -14.45 4.52 19.25
C ASN A 145 -14.75 5.65 20.24
N PRO A 146 -16.02 5.85 20.62
CA PRO A 146 -16.36 6.82 21.64
C PRO A 146 -15.65 6.42 22.93
N VAL A 147 -14.71 7.25 23.37
CA VAL A 147 -14.06 7.05 24.66
C VAL A 147 -15.10 7.38 25.71
N HIS A 148 -15.54 6.38 26.48
CA HIS A 148 -16.38 6.64 27.64
C HIS A 148 -15.65 7.62 28.56
N PRO A 149 -16.29 8.70 29.03
CA PRO A 149 -15.68 9.56 30.02
C PRO A 149 -15.28 8.70 31.21
N LEU A 150 -14.02 8.83 31.63
CA LEU A 150 -13.52 8.14 32.82
C LEU A 150 -14.46 8.46 33.99
N SER A 151 -14.91 7.43 34.71
CA SER A 151 -15.63 7.60 35.97
C SER A 151 -14.86 8.57 36.86
N SER A 152 -15.57 9.46 37.58
CA SER A 152 -14.98 10.33 38.60
C SER A 152 -14.27 9.57 39.73
N GLU A 153 -14.43 8.24 39.79
CA GLU A 153 -13.76 7.33 40.72
C GLU A 153 -12.41 6.81 40.22
N VAL A 154 -12.00 7.14 38.98
CA VAL A 154 -10.69 6.73 38.47
C VAL A 154 -9.61 7.60 39.11
N THR A 155 -8.75 6.97 39.91
CA THR A 155 -7.54 7.59 40.46
C THR A 155 -6.66 8.10 39.32
N LYS A 156 -6.62 9.42 39.13
CA LYS A 156 -5.71 10.04 38.16
C LYS A 156 -4.28 9.72 38.56
N LEU A 157 -3.46 9.32 37.60
CA LEU A 157 -2.02 9.16 37.82
C LEU A 157 -1.44 10.49 38.34
N PRO A 158 -0.54 10.45 39.33
CA PRO A 158 0.09 11.66 39.84
C PRO A 158 0.88 12.33 38.71
N ILE A 159 0.59 13.60 38.45
CA ILE A 159 1.23 14.38 37.38
C ILE A 159 2.55 15.01 37.83
N ASP A 160 2.81 15.07 39.13
CA ASP A 160 3.97 15.74 39.71
C ASP A 160 5.33 15.15 39.27
N PRO A 161 5.50 13.82 39.11
CA PRO A 161 6.73 13.27 38.54
C PRO A 161 7.02 13.79 37.14
N PHE A 162 5.99 13.93 36.30
CA PHE A 162 6.14 14.42 34.92
C PHE A 162 6.48 15.91 34.88
N LYS A 163 5.88 16.73 35.76
CA LYS A 163 6.23 18.15 35.93
C LYS A 163 7.68 18.31 36.39
N ARG A 164 8.11 17.51 37.36
CA ARG A 164 9.48 17.57 37.87
C ARG A 164 10.51 17.20 36.79
N ILE A 165 10.20 16.22 35.95
CA ILE A 165 11.04 15.85 34.80
C ILE A 165 11.09 17.01 33.79
N SER A 166 9.97 17.64 33.45
CA SER A 166 9.96 18.75 32.49
C SER A 166 10.70 19.98 33.00
N GLU A 167 10.57 20.31 34.29
CA GLU A 167 11.30 21.40 34.95
C GLU A 167 12.82 21.16 34.92
N VAL A 168 13.27 19.95 35.27
CA VAL A 168 14.70 19.59 35.22
C VAL A 168 15.22 19.63 33.77
N PHE A 169 14.44 19.17 32.81
CA PHE A 169 14.78 19.23 31.39
C PHE A 169 14.94 20.68 30.90
N LEU A 170 13.97 21.54 31.21
CA LEU A 170 13.99 22.97 30.84
C LEU A 170 15.12 23.74 31.54
N CYS A 171 15.43 23.39 32.79
CA CYS A 171 16.50 24.01 33.55
C CYS A 171 17.89 23.64 32.98
N LYS A 172 18.06 22.41 32.46
CA LYS A 172 19.30 21.97 31.80
C LYS A 172 19.45 22.47 30.36
N GLN A 173 18.37 22.77 29.64
CA GLN A 173 18.44 23.25 28.26
C GLN A 173 18.56 24.77 28.09
N GLY A 174 18.65 25.54 29.18
CA GLY A 174 18.88 26.99 29.07
C GLY A 174 17.75 27.74 28.36
N GLY A 175 16.60 27.84 29.02
CA GLY A 175 15.71 29.01 28.86
C GLY A 175 15.08 29.28 27.49
N TYR A 176 14.73 28.25 26.69
CA TYR A 176 13.80 28.48 25.58
C TYR A 176 12.35 28.55 26.08
N LYS A 177 11.86 29.78 26.24
CA LYS A 177 10.42 30.08 26.37
C LYS A 177 9.72 29.66 25.08
N PHE A 178 8.86 28.65 25.15
CA PHE A 178 7.83 28.43 24.13
C PHE A 178 6.89 29.64 24.15
N ARG A 179 6.77 30.30 23.00
CA ARG A 179 5.81 31.38 22.74
C ARG A 179 4.53 30.80 22.17
#